data_AF-A0A8J3RJQ3-F1
#
_entry.id   AF-A0A8J3RJQ3-F1
#
_cell.length_a   1.000
_cell.length_b   1.000
_cell.length_c   1.000
_cell.angle_alpha   90.00
_cell.angle_beta   90.00
_cell.angle_gamma   90.00
#
_symmetry.space_group_name_H-M   'P 1'
#
loop_
_entity.id
_entity.type
_entity.pdbx_description
1 polymer ?
#
loop_
_entity_poly.entity_id
_entity_poly.type
_entity_poly.pdbx_seq_one_letter_code
_entity_poly.pdbx_strand_id
1 'polypeptide(L)'
;MIPIAPDHDGWTVYDAEDLLHPAMTQTEIRAMIVLFGINPIGTRREPGRAGRAPVTYNTTALQVAHAAVIRTRVDLQRIDVA
;
A
#
# COMPACT_ATOMS: atom_id res chain seq x y z
N MET A 1 -8.02 3.68 -25.99
CA MET A 1 -6.62 3.59 -25.52
C MET A 1 -6.45 4.61 -24.42
N ILE A 2 -6.53 4.20 -23.17
CA ILE A 2 -6.33 5.09 -22.02
C ILE A 2 -4.80 5.30 -21.92
N PRO A 3 -4.29 6.54 -21.81
CA PRO A 3 -2.87 6.75 -21.65
C PRO A 3 -2.45 6.19 -20.29
N ILE A 4 -1.69 5.11 -20.31
CA ILE A 4 -0.96 4.62 -19.14
C ILE A 4 0.18 5.62 -18.96
N ALA A 5 0.09 6.46 -17.93
CA ALA A 5 1.13 7.43 -17.61
C ALA A 5 2.48 6.70 -17.49
N PRO A 6 3.59 7.33 -17.93
CA PRO A 6 4.91 6.71 -17.89
C PRO A 6 5.26 6.33 -16.44
N ASP A 7 5.80 5.13 -16.27
CA ASP A 7 6.27 4.52 -15.02
C ASP A 7 6.70 5.53 -13.93
N HIS A 8 5.80 5.78 -12.99
CA HIS A 8 6.12 6.39 -11.70
C HIS A 8 6.20 5.23 -10.69
N ASP A 9 7.36 4.57 -10.66
CA ASP A 9 7.62 3.19 -10.20
C ASP A 9 7.20 2.76 -8.77
N GLY A 10 6.46 3.58 -8.03
CA GLY A 10 5.99 3.21 -6.70
C GLY A 10 4.74 3.93 -6.24
N TRP A 11 4.01 3.26 -5.34
CA TRP A 11 2.89 3.85 -4.63
C TRP A 11 3.36 4.50 -3.34
N THR A 12 2.80 5.67 -3.06
CA THR A 12 2.82 6.26 -1.72
C THR A 12 1.81 5.55 -0.82
N VAL A 13 1.84 5.84 0.48
CA VAL A 13 0.81 5.35 1.40
C VAL A 13 -0.60 5.86 1.02
N TYR A 14 -0.70 7.04 0.40
CA TYR A 14 -1.97 7.61 -0.05
C TYR A 14 -2.52 6.82 -1.24
N ASP A 15 -1.68 6.55 -2.24
CA ASP A 15 -2.09 5.73 -3.38
C ASP A 15 -2.52 4.34 -2.92
N ALA A 16 -1.78 3.74 -1.97
CA ALA A 16 -2.10 2.43 -1.43
C ALA A 16 -3.45 2.42 -0.68
N GLU A 17 -3.78 3.49 0.05
CA GLU A 17 -5.10 3.62 0.71
C GLU A 17 -6.24 3.69 -0.32
N ASP A 18 -6.05 4.43 -1.40
CA ASP A 18 -7.06 4.61 -2.44
C ASP A 18 -7.21 3.38 -3.35
N LEU A 19 -6.14 2.60 -3.55
CA LEU A 19 -6.08 1.54 -4.58
C LEU A 19 -6.13 0.11 -4.02
N LEU A 20 -5.80 -0.11 -2.74
CA LEU A 20 -5.83 -1.46 -2.16
C LEU A 20 -7.26 -1.88 -1.81
N HIS A 21 -7.65 -3.08 -2.26
CA HIS A 21 -8.95 -3.67 -1.97
C HIS A 21 -8.81 -5.14 -1.53
N PRO A 22 -9.40 -5.56 -0.38
CA PRO A 22 -10.18 -4.76 0.58
C PRO A 22 -9.45 -3.56 1.19
N ALA A 23 -10.20 -2.53 1.55
CA ALA A 23 -9.64 -1.26 2.02
C ALA A 23 -8.86 -1.40 3.33
N MET A 24 -7.78 -0.63 3.46
CA MET A 24 -6.98 -0.46 4.67
C MET A 24 -6.71 1.02 4.89
N THR A 25 -6.71 1.47 6.13
CA THR A 25 -6.33 2.83 6.52
C THR A 25 -4.83 3.04 6.33
N GLN A 26 -4.39 4.31 6.20
CA GLN A 26 -2.96 4.62 6.17
C GLN A 26 -2.17 4.06 7.35
N THR A 27 -2.76 4.01 8.54
CA THR A 27 -2.11 3.46 9.74
C THR A 27 -1.86 1.97 9.58
N GLU A 28 -2.84 1.22 9.09
CA GLU A 28 -2.69 -0.21 8.82
C GLU A 28 -1.70 -0.47 7.70
N ILE A 29 -1.69 0.36 6.65
CA ILE A 29 -0.73 0.26 5.55
C ILE A 29 0.70 0.50 6.07
N ARG A 30 0.90 1.51 6.93
CA ARG A 30 2.21 1.78 7.56
C ARG A 30 2.65 0.60 8.44
N ALA A 31 1.74 0.03 9.22
CA ALA A 31 2.03 -1.15 10.03
C ALA A 31 2.43 -2.34 9.15
N MET A 32 1.70 -2.59 8.06
CA MET A 32 2.02 -3.63 7.09
C MET A 32 3.40 -3.44 6.47
N ILE A 33 3.74 -2.22 6.04
CA ILE A 33 5.07 -1.89 5.49
C ILE A 33 6.18 -2.26 6.49
N VAL A 34 6.00 -1.92 7.76
CA VAL A 34 6.96 -2.24 8.82
C VAL A 34 7.05 -3.75 9.07
N LEU A 35 5.91 -4.43 9.22
CA LEU A 35 5.85 -5.86 9.53
C LEU A 35 6.46 -6.74 8.43
N PHE A 36 6.26 -6.36 7.17
CA PHE A 36 6.77 -7.09 6.00
C PHE A 36 8.14 -6.59 5.54
N GLY A 37 8.73 -5.58 6.21
CA GLY A 37 10.04 -5.05 5.88
C GLY A 37 10.13 -4.46 4.47
N ILE A 38 9.06 -3.80 4.00
CA ILE A 38 9.01 -3.24 2.63
C ILE A 38 9.87 -1.97 2.59
N ASN A 39 10.96 -2.02 1.82
CA ASN A 39 11.87 -0.90 1.71
C ASN A 39 11.30 0.22 0.83
N PRO A 40 11.54 1.49 1.18
CA PRO A 40 11.21 2.60 0.33
C PRO A 40 12.08 2.59 -0.93
N ILE A 41 11.50 2.95 -2.07
CA ILE A 41 12.20 3.00 -3.38
C ILE A 41 12.42 4.42 -3.88
N GLY A 42 11.84 5.42 -3.22
CA GLY A 42 12.03 6.82 -3.56
C GLY A 42 11.07 7.76 -2.86
N THR A 43 10.90 8.94 -3.46
CA THR A 43 9.87 9.90 -3.05
C THR A 43 9.22 10.48 -4.30
N ARG A 44 7.93 10.79 -4.22
CA ARG A 44 7.18 11.42 -5.32
C ARG A 44 6.67 12.78 -4.87
N ARG A 45 7.00 13.84 -5.63
CA ARG A 45 6.39 15.15 -5.43
C ARG A 45 5.03 15.17 -6.13
N GLU A 46 4.01 15.60 -5.41
CA GLU A 46 2.67 15.79 -5.96
C GLU A 46 2.47 17.27 -6.29
N PRO A 47 2.03 17.61 -7.52
CA PRO A 47 1.68 18.99 -7.86
C PRO A 47 0.62 19.52 -6.90
N GLY A 48 0.86 20.69 -6.32
CA GLY A 48 -0.06 21.34 -5.38
C GLY A 48 0.08 20.92 -3.91
N ARG A 49 0.95 19.97 -3.58
CA ARG A 49 1.24 19.62 -2.18
C ARG A 49 2.52 20.31 -1.69
N ALA A 50 2.35 21.35 -0.88
CA ALA A 50 3.47 21.98 -0.18
C ALA A 50 4.00 21.06 0.93
N GLY A 51 5.33 20.94 1.05
CA GLY A 51 5.98 20.16 2.11
C GLY A 51 6.88 19.02 1.60
N ARG A 52 7.18 18.07 2.48
CA ARG A 52 8.06 16.93 2.18
C ARG A 52 7.37 15.96 1.22
N ALA A 53 8.07 15.60 0.14
CA ALA A 53 7.60 14.60 -0.82
C ALA A 53 7.31 13.26 -0.12
N PRO A 54 6.11 12.68 -0.26
CA PRO A 54 5.79 11.36 0.26
C PRO A 54 6.75 10.29 -0.28
N VAL A 55 7.03 9.30 0.57
CA VAL A 55 7.84 8.13 0.24
C VAL A 55 7.06 7.19 -0.66
N THR A 56 7.72 6.63 -1.66
CA THR A 56 7.17 5.61 -2.55
C THR A 56 7.72 4.22 -2.21
N TYR A 57 6.89 3.21 -2.43
CA TYR A 57 7.18 1.80 -2.21
C TYR A 57 6.83 1.00 -3.46
N ASN A 58 7.51 -0.13 -3.64
CA ASN A 58 7.22 -1.03 -4.76
C ASN A 58 5.76 -1.53 -4.68
N THR A 59 5.04 -1.37 -5.78
CA THR A 59 3.60 -1.67 -5.87
C THR A 59 3.30 -3.16 -5.67
N THR A 60 4.07 -4.03 -6.32
CA THR A 60 3.94 -5.48 -6.18
C THR A 60 4.20 -5.94 -4.75
N ALA A 61 5.22 -5.39 -4.08
CA ALA A 61 5.50 -5.72 -2.68
C ALA A 61 4.35 -5.33 -1.75
N LEU A 62 3.76 -4.15 -1.95
CA LEU A 62 2.57 -3.71 -1.20
C LEU A 62 1.37 -4.63 -1.43
N GLN A 63 1.09 -5.01 -2.68
CA GLN A 63 -0.03 -5.89 -3.02
C GLN A 63 0.15 -7.30 -2.43
N VAL A 64 1.35 -7.86 -2.47
CA VAL A 64 1.63 -9.19 -1.90
C VAL A 64 1.47 -9.16 -0.37
N ALA A 65 2.00 -8.14 0.31
CA ALA A 65 1.83 -8.00 1.75
C ALA A 65 0.35 -7.79 2.12
N HIS A 66 -0.38 -6.99 1.35
CA HIS A 66 -1.81 -6.77 1.53
C HIS A 66 -2.60 -8.07 1.43
N ALA A 67 -2.37 -8.87 0.38
CA ALA A 67 -3.02 -10.16 0.21
C ALA A 67 -2.75 -11.10 1.41
N ALA A 68 -1.52 -11.09 1.94
CA ALA A 68 -1.17 -11.88 3.13
C ALA A 68 -1.94 -11.41 4.38
N VAL A 69 -2.03 -10.09 4.61
CA VAL A 69 -2.80 -9.53 5.74
C VAL A 69 -4.28 -9.90 5.64
N ILE A 70 -4.89 -9.75 4.46
CA ILE A 70 -6.31 -10.06 4.26
C ILE A 70 -6.59 -11.55 4.45
N ARG A 71 -5.70 -12.42 3.94
CA ARG A 71 -5.82 -13.86 4.17
C ARG A 71 -5.84 -14.20 5.65
N THR A 72 -4.89 -13.66 6.43
CA THR A 72 -4.83 -13.89 7.88
C THR A 72 -6.09 -13.39 8.59
N ARG A 73 -6.66 -12.25 8.19
CA ARG A 73 -7.92 -11.74 8.75
C ARG A 73 -9.09 -12.71 8.52
N VAL A 74 -9.22 -13.24 7.30
CA VAL A 74 -10.27 -14.21 6.95
C VAL A 74 -10.10 -15.49 7.76
N ASP A 75 -8.86 -15.97 7.92
CA ASP A 75 -8.60 -17.21 8.66
C ASP A 75 -8.91 -17.05 10.16
N LEU A 76 -8.58 -15.90 10.77
CA LEU A 76 -8.94 -15.61 12.16
C LEU A 76 -10.47 -15.52 12.35
N GLN A 77 -11.18 -14.86 11.43
CA GLN A 77 -12.64 -14.79 11.47
C GLN A 77 -13.32 -16.16 11.38
N ARG A 78 -12.68 -17.15 10.74
CA ARG A 78 -13.20 -18.53 10.67
C ARG A 78 -13.02 -19.31 11.96
N ILE A 79 -11.96 -19.01 12.73
CA ILE A 79 -11.69 -19.67 14.02
C ILE A 79 -12.72 -19.22 15.06
N ASP A 80 -13.09 -17.94 15.06
CA ASP A 80 -14.04 -17.37 16.04
C ASP A 80 -15.50 -17.88 15.89
N VAL A 81 -15.82 -18.58 14.79
CA VAL A 81 -17.19 -19.05 14.47
C VAL A 81 -17.37 -20.56 14.74
N ALA A 82 -16.31 -21.28 15.12
CA ALA A 82 -16.34 -22.72 15.42
C ALA A 82 -16.39 -23.00 16.93
#